data_AF-A0A2L0ES92-F1
#
_entry.id   AF-A0A2L0ES92-F1
#
_cell.length_a   1.000
_cell.length_b   1.000
_cell.length_c   1.000
_cell.angle_alpha   90.00
_cell.angle_beta   90.00
_cell.angle_gamma   90.00
#
_symmetry.space_group_name_H-M   'P 1'
#
loop_
_entity.id
_entity.type
_entity.pdbx_description
1 polymer ?
#
loop_
_entity_poly.entity_id
_entity_poly.type
_entity_poly.pdbx_seq_one_letter_code
_entity_poly.pdbx_strand_id
1 'polypeptide(L)'
;MLARRHLVGEEELIVLHDTRTGQLLQLGGREWGLLAAADGTRDVEGIVLAAAREGAHARVHAAADFFAALHAAGLLAAEGDVAAPLGAGAGGAEAAGAAEMARAAEADDRARRERPIEVLPDFSLHCDGRGSCCRLYASVIFDPEEATRARALRPDVLSGGARHQRAFTPERGAWPCAASAVALRDGRCAYLEGEGRCSLHAIGGPGAKPLGCRTFPTSFLDDGVSVRVSVAVECACVLASVGRPAGTPLLDPRLRVRGDLDERVHVAELPERVPVAPGATAARAELVAWSRRLAAAAPPADLAAGLWSLAAAVEAGGLAGGTLARYERPGPLDPAALAPWLAALHARAARRAREDAAWRSERDLARRAAQWIAMATAALGDPEVLAAVLSAPAQWGERERFYLRAVLHGHRLFGELPLSLALRDRAVRLVVARALPAIFATVGASDPACAEPIALVEAMMRAYGLDAYAGEVVEER
;
A
#
# COMPACT_ATOMS: atom_id res chain seq x y z
N MET A 1 13.48 -4.75 10.36
CA MET A 1 13.27 -3.29 10.48
C MET A 1 13.31 -2.64 9.11
N LEU A 2 12.53 -1.58 8.91
CA LEU A 2 12.55 -0.72 7.72
C LEU A 2 12.99 0.69 8.13
N ALA A 3 14.08 1.21 7.57
CA ALA A 3 14.55 2.55 7.87
C ALA A 3 14.03 3.55 6.83
N ARG A 4 13.44 4.66 7.28
CA ARG A 4 12.94 5.74 6.41
C ARG A 4 13.51 7.07 6.84
N ARG A 5 14.20 7.75 5.94
CA ARG A 5 14.79 9.08 6.19
C ARG A 5 13.78 10.16 5.83
N HIS A 6 13.58 11.08 6.76
CA HIS A 6 12.68 12.22 6.65
C HIS A 6 13.44 13.52 6.91
N LEU A 7 13.16 14.51 6.07
CA LEU A 7 13.57 15.89 6.25
C LEU A 7 12.32 16.71 6.53
N VAL A 8 12.20 17.23 7.74
CA VAL A 8 11.04 18.04 8.18
C VAL A 8 11.55 19.46 8.40
N GLY A 9 11.26 20.35 7.46
CA GLY A 9 12.00 21.61 7.37
C GLY A 9 13.50 21.38 7.16
N GLU A 10 14.32 21.78 8.14
CA GLU A 10 15.78 21.59 8.16
C GLU A 10 16.21 20.39 9.01
N GLU A 11 15.29 19.80 9.79
CA GLU A 11 15.60 18.69 10.68
C GLU A 11 15.63 17.37 9.93
N GLU A 12 16.67 16.57 10.20
CA GLU A 12 16.81 15.21 9.70
C GLU A 12 16.40 14.20 10.78
N LEU A 13 15.46 13.34 10.43
CA LEU A 13 14.98 12.24 11.25
C LEU A 13 15.04 10.93 10.46
N ILE A 14 15.43 9.84 11.12
CA ILE A 14 15.28 8.49 10.61
C ILE A 14 14.26 7.75 11.47
N VAL A 15 13.22 7.24 10.83
CA VAL A 15 12.20 6.40 11.47
C VAL A 15 12.48 4.94 11.16
N LEU A 16 12.71 4.15 12.20
CA LEU A 16 12.80 2.69 12.11
C LEU A 16 11.42 2.09 12.40
N HIS A 17 10.89 1.36 11.43
CA HIS A 17 9.67 0.60 11.60
C HIS A 17 10.01 -0.86 11.95
N ASP A 18 9.56 -1.32 13.12
CA ASP A 18 9.52 -2.76 13.42
C ASP A 18 8.23 -3.34 12.86
N THR A 19 8.35 -4.10 11.77
CA THR A 19 7.21 -4.72 11.09
C THR A 19 6.58 -5.85 11.90
N ARG A 20 7.23 -6.34 12.97
CA ARG A 20 6.69 -7.40 13.84
C ARG A 20 5.77 -6.83 14.90
N THR A 21 6.19 -5.74 15.54
CA THR A 21 5.49 -5.14 16.69
C THR A 21 4.67 -3.92 16.30
N GLY A 22 4.90 -3.35 15.10
CA GLY A 22 4.33 -2.08 14.68
C GLY A 22 4.97 -0.85 15.35
N GLN A 23 5.98 -1.05 16.20
CA GLN A 23 6.64 0.05 16.91
C GLN A 23 7.49 0.91 15.97
N LEU A 24 7.60 2.19 16.33
CA LEU A 24 8.42 3.18 15.65
C LEU A 24 9.52 3.67 16.58
N LEU A 25 10.76 3.65 16.10
CA LEU A 25 11.88 4.30 16.77
C LEU A 25 12.39 5.48 15.94
N GLN A 26 12.52 6.63 16.58
CA GLN A 26 13.01 7.86 15.99
C GLN A 26 14.49 8.04 16.31
N LEU A 27 15.31 8.20 15.28
CA LEU A 27 16.75 8.42 15.38
C LEU A 27 17.13 9.75 14.72
N GLY A 28 18.08 10.47 15.31
CA GLY A 28 18.73 11.59 14.64
C GLY A 28 19.74 11.10 13.60
N GLY A 29 20.24 12.02 12.77
CA GLY A 29 21.24 11.71 11.74
C GLY A 29 22.53 11.10 12.32
N ARG A 30 22.92 11.49 13.54
CA ARG A 30 24.10 10.93 14.23
C ARG A 30 23.88 9.48 14.65
N GLU A 31 22.77 9.20 15.33
CA GLU A 31 22.43 7.84 15.79
C GLU A 31 22.26 6.89 14.59
N TRP A 32 21.67 7.39 13.50
CA TRP A 32 21.61 6.65 12.24
C TRP A 32 22.99 6.38 11.63
N GLY A 33 23.91 7.37 11.64
CA GLY A 33 25.27 7.18 11.14
C GLY A 33 26.03 6.07 11.87
N LEU A 34 25.84 5.95 13.19
CA LEU A 34 26.36 4.83 13.98
C LEU A 34 25.72 3.51 13.58
N LEU A 35 24.39 3.44 13.54
CA LEU A 35 23.66 2.23 13.22
C LEU A 35 23.93 1.73 11.79
N ALA A 36 24.05 2.64 10.82
CA ALA A 36 24.36 2.30 9.43
C ALA A 36 25.79 1.77 9.24
N ALA A 37 26.71 2.10 10.16
CA ALA A 37 28.07 1.57 10.17
C ALA A 37 28.19 0.22 10.90
N ALA A 38 27.16 -0.20 11.66
CA ALA A 38 27.06 -1.48 12.34
C ALA A 38 26.56 -2.60 11.40
N ASP A 39 27.36 -2.95 10.39
CA ASP A 39 27.04 -3.99 9.39
C ASP A 39 27.30 -5.42 9.86
N GLY A 40 27.58 -5.61 11.15
CA GLY A 40 27.90 -6.90 11.76
C GLY A 40 29.34 -7.35 11.57
N THR A 41 30.21 -6.53 10.96
CA THR A 41 31.64 -6.90 10.73
C THR A 41 32.63 -6.10 11.56
N ARG A 42 32.16 -5.10 12.31
CA ARG A 42 33.00 -4.16 13.07
C ARG A 42 32.64 -4.22 14.55
N ASP A 43 33.65 -4.06 15.40
CA ASP A 43 33.45 -3.73 16.81
C ASP A 43 32.98 -2.28 16.99
N VAL A 44 32.64 -1.90 18.23
CA VAL A 44 32.10 -0.56 18.54
C VAL A 44 33.10 0.54 18.17
N GLU A 45 34.40 0.31 18.34
CA GLU A 45 35.46 1.27 18.01
C GLU A 45 35.55 1.50 16.49
N GLY A 46 35.55 0.41 15.72
CA GLY A 46 35.52 0.44 14.26
C GLY A 46 34.26 1.10 13.71
N ILE A 47 33.10 0.87 14.35
CA ILE A 47 31.83 1.54 14.01
C ILE A 47 31.95 3.05 14.24
N VAL A 48 32.43 3.49 15.41
CA VAL A 48 32.60 4.92 15.72
C VAL A 48 33.56 5.59 14.73
N LEU A 49 34.67 4.94 14.38
CA LEU A 49 35.61 5.47 13.40
C LEU A 49 34.98 5.58 11.99
N ALA A 50 34.23 4.57 11.56
CA ALA A 50 33.52 4.58 10.29
C ALA A 50 32.44 5.68 10.25
N ALA A 51 31.63 5.78 11.30
CA ALA A 51 30.60 6.81 11.44
C ALA A 51 31.19 8.24 11.46
N ALA A 52 32.33 8.44 12.13
CA ALA A 52 33.02 9.74 12.17
C ALA A 52 33.48 10.22 10.77
N ARG A 53 33.86 9.31 9.86
CA ARG A 53 34.18 9.66 8.46
C ARG A 53 32.97 10.13 7.66
N GLU A 54 31.79 9.73 8.11
CA GLU A 54 30.50 10.17 7.59
C GLU A 54 29.94 11.41 8.32
N GLY A 55 30.69 11.95 9.31
CA GLY A 55 30.31 13.13 10.10
C GLY A 55 29.50 12.81 11.35
N ALA A 56 29.23 11.53 11.64
CA ALA A 56 28.54 11.08 12.84
C ALA A 56 29.54 10.78 13.97
N HIS A 57 29.94 11.83 14.69
CA HIS A 57 30.91 11.72 15.80
C HIS A 57 30.23 11.23 17.10
N ALA A 58 30.79 10.21 17.74
CA ALA A 58 30.36 9.72 19.04
C ALA A 58 31.56 9.24 19.88
N ARG A 59 31.36 9.12 21.19
CA ARG A 59 32.31 8.44 22.08
C ARG A 59 31.98 6.94 22.10
N VAL A 60 33.01 6.09 22.19
CA VAL A 60 32.87 4.62 22.18
C VAL A 60 31.85 4.13 23.22
N HIS A 61 31.94 4.61 24.47
CA HIS A 61 30.98 4.26 25.53
C HIS A 61 29.53 4.65 25.17
N ALA A 62 29.32 5.84 24.61
CA ALA A 62 27.97 6.28 24.23
C ALA A 62 27.41 5.45 23.06
N ALA A 63 28.26 5.03 22.13
CA ALA A 63 27.87 4.11 21.06
C ALA A 63 27.53 2.72 21.63
N ALA A 64 28.31 2.21 22.59
CA ALA A 64 28.04 0.94 23.27
C ALA A 64 26.69 0.97 24.02
N ASP A 65 26.41 2.02 24.79
CA ASP A 65 25.13 2.19 25.49
C ASP A 65 23.95 2.22 24.52
N PHE A 66 24.12 2.92 23.40
CA PHE A 66 23.11 3.02 22.35
C PHE A 66 22.81 1.64 21.73
N PHE A 67 23.84 0.86 21.38
CA PHE A 67 23.65 -0.48 20.83
C PHE A 67 23.06 -1.45 21.87
N ALA A 68 23.45 -1.34 23.14
CA ALA A 68 22.85 -2.11 24.23
C ALA A 68 21.35 -1.82 24.36
N ALA A 69 20.94 -0.54 24.27
CA ALA A 69 19.53 -0.16 24.30
C ALA A 69 18.75 -0.71 23.10
N LEU A 70 19.30 -0.65 21.89
CA LEU A 70 18.67 -1.23 20.70
C LEU A 70 18.55 -2.75 20.79
N HIS A 71 19.57 -3.43 21.31
CA HIS A 71 19.54 -4.87 21.55
C HIS A 71 18.48 -5.24 22.60
N ALA A 72 18.42 -4.52 23.72
CA ALA A 72 17.39 -4.71 24.74
C ALA A 72 15.97 -4.50 24.21
N ALA A 73 15.79 -3.62 23.22
CA ALA A 73 14.53 -3.42 22.50
C ALA A 73 14.23 -4.49 21.44
N GLY A 74 15.11 -5.48 21.25
CA GLY A 74 14.96 -6.54 20.24
C GLY A 74 15.15 -6.05 18.80
N LEU A 75 15.82 -4.91 18.61
CA LEU A 75 16.08 -4.29 17.30
C LEU A 75 17.43 -4.71 16.72
N LEU A 76 18.34 -5.25 17.54
CA LEU A 76 19.62 -5.82 17.11
C LEU A 76 19.72 -7.29 17.52
N ALA A 77 20.18 -8.13 16.60
CA ALA A 77 20.53 -9.52 16.90
C ALA A 77 21.82 -9.57 17.74
N ALA A 78 21.97 -10.60 18.58
CA ALA A 78 23.23 -10.87 19.25
C ALA A 78 24.28 -11.40 18.26
N GLU A 79 25.57 -11.25 18.59
CA GLU A 79 26.63 -11.94 17.86
C GLU A 79 26.36 -13.46 17.88
N GLY A 80 26.30 -14.08 16.70
CA GLY A 80 26.05 -15.52 16.55
C GLY A 80 24.59 -15.93 16.31
N ASP A 81 23.62 -15.03 16.49
CA ASP A 81 22.20 -15.28 16.17
C ASP A 81 21.89 -15.15 14.66
N VAL A 82 22.91 -14.93 13.83
CA VAL A 82 22.76 -14.98 12.38
C VAL A 82 22.57 -16.44 12.01
N ALA A 83 21.31 -16.87 11.91
CA ALA A 83 20.95 -18.22 11.49
C ALA A 83 21.83 -18.62 10.30
N ALA A 84 22.65 -19.65 10.51
CA ALA A 84 23.49 -20.20 9.45
C ALA A 84 22.62 -20.49 8.22
N PRO A 85 23.12 -20.28 6.99
CA PRO A 85 22.40 -20.71 5.80
C PRO A 85 22.07 -22.18 5.94
N LEU A 86 20.77 -22.48 6.04
CA LEU A 86 20.28 -23.85 6.12
C LEU A 86 20.65 -24.57 4.82
N GLY A 87 21.57 -25.53 4.92
CA GLY A 87 21.58 -26.67 4.00
C GLY A 87 22.94 -27.03 3.40
N ALA A 88 23.51 -28.13 3.87
CA ALA A 88 24.26 -29.07 3.04
C ALA A 88 24.37 -30.41 3.78
N GLY A 89 23.36 -31.28 3.67
CA GLY A 89 23.41 -32.60 4.30
C GLY A 89 22.21 -33.50 4.03
N ALA A 90 22.17 -34.12 2.85
CA ALA A 90 21.51 -35.40 2.52
C ALA A 90 21.90 -35.73 1.07
N GLY A 91 22.32 -36.91 0.63
CA GLY A 91 21.94 -38.28 0.97
C GLY A 91 21.48 -38.94 -0.33
N GLY A 92 22.33 -39.76 -0.97
CA GLY A 92 22.24 -40.14 -2.39
C GLY A 92 21.19 -41.19 -2.82
N ALA A 93 19.95 -41.12 -2.32
CA ALA A 93 18.86 -42.03 -2.75
C ALA A 93 17.57 -41.34 -3.24
N GLU A 94 17.50 -40.00 -3.24
CA GLU A 94 16.32 -39.20 -3.61
C GLU A 94 16.27 -38.72 -5.07
N ALA A 95 17.19 -39.18 -5.93
CA ALA A 95 17.39 -38.57 -7.26
C ALA A 95 16.22 -38.76 -8.25
N ALA A 96 15.44 -39.84 -8.15
CA ALA A 96 14.34 -40.10 -9.08
C ALA A 96 13.08 -39.28 -8.76
N GLY A 97 12.69 -39.19 -7.48
CA GLY A 97 11.57 -38.35 -7.05
C GLY A 97 11.86 -36.86 -7.22
N ALA A 98 13.11 -36.44 -6.98
CA ALA A 98 13.55 -35.06 -7.21
C ALA A 98 13.43 -34.65 -8.69
N ALA A 99 13.73 -35.55 -9.63
CA ALA A 99 13.61 -35.26 -11.06
C ALA A 99 12.14 -35.12 -11.50
N GLU A 100 11.23 -35.93 -10.97
CA GLU A 100 9.79 -35.80 -11.26
C GLU A 100 9.20 -34.52 -10.66
N MET A 101 9.53 -34.20 -9.41
CA MET A 101 9.14 -32.94 -8.77
C MET A 101 9.69 -31.71 -9.50
N ALA A 102 10.95 -31.77 -9.97
CA ALA A 102 11.56 -30.70 -10.76
C ALA A 102 10.82 -30.50 -12.08
N ARG A 103 10.51 -31.58 -12.81
CA ARG A 103 9.71 -31.49 -14.06
C ARG A 103 8.31 -30.96 -13.81
N ALA A 104 7.66 -31.35 -12.72
CA ALA A 104 6.34 -30.83 -12.34
C ALA A 104 6.40 -29.34 -12.01
N ALA A 105 7.43 -28.89 -11.29
CA ALA A 105 7.65 -27.48 -10.97
C ALA A 105 7.98 -26.66 -12.23
N GLU A 106 8.81 -27.18 -13.15
CA GLU A 106 9.10 -26.53 -14.44
C GLU A 106 7.85 -26.45 -15.34
N ALA A 107 7.02 -27.49 -15.35
CA ALA A 107 5.76 -27.48 -16.09
C ALA A 107 4.76 -26.47 -15.50
N ASP A 108 4.67 -26.38 -14.16
CA ASP A 108 3.85 -25.37 -13.48
C ASP A 108 4.39 -23.95 -13.74
N ASP A 109 5.70 -23.71 -13.63
CA ASP A 109 6.30 -22.40 -13.92
C ASP A 109 6.07 -21.99 -15.38
N ARG A 110 6.22 -22.92 -16.34
CA ARG A 110 5.90 -22.67 -17.75
C ARG A 110 4.42 -22.31 -17.92
N ALA A 111 3.52 -23.09 -17.35
CA ALA A 111 2.09 -22.82 -17.42
C ALA A 111 1.74 -21.44 -16.81
N ARG A 112 2.40 -21.05 -15.70
CA ARG A 112 2.27 -19.71 -15.10
C ARG A 112 2.74 -18.62 -16.04
N ARG A 113 3.91 -18.76 -16.66
CA ARG A 113 4.46 -17.78 -17.62
C ARG A 113 3.58 -17.60 -18.85
N GLU A 114 2.90 -18.65 -19.30
CA GLU A 114 1.99 -18.61 -20.44
C GLU A 114 0.59 -18.07 -20.11
N ARG A 115 0.28 -17.77 -18.83
CA ARG A 115 -1.03 -17.23 -18.43
C ARG A 115 -1.33 -15.92 -19.17
N PRO A 116 -2.50 -15.79 -19.83
CA PRO A 116 -2.87 -14.57 -20.55
C PRO A 116 -3.06 -13.40 -19.60
N ILE A 117 -2.76 -12.20 -20.08
CA ILE A 117 -2.98 -10.94 -19.38
C ILE A 117 -4.34 -10.36 -19.78
N GLU A 118 -5.17 -10.04 -18.79
CA GLU A 118 -6.46 -9.37 -18.96
C GLU A 118 -6.48 -8.00 -18.29
N VAL A 119 -6.35 -6.94 -19.11
CA VAL A 119 -6.36 -5.54 -18.66
C VAL A 119 -7.79 -5.07 -18.40
N LEU A 120 -7.98 -4.22 -17.37
CA LEU A 120 -9.25 -3.58 -17.05
C LEU A 120 -9.84 -2.92 -18.31
N PRO A 121 -10.98 -3.40 -18.83
CA PRO A 121 -11.54 -2.89 -20.07
C PRO A 121 -11.97 -1.43 -19.93
N ASP A 122 -11.91 -0.73 -21.06
CA ASP A 122 -12.40 0.65 -21.22
C ASP A 122 -11.86 1.61 -20.15
N PHE A 123 -10.59 1.48 -19.82
CA PHE A 123 -9.89 2.39 -18.92
C PHE A 123 -8.52 2.76 -19.45
N SER A 124 -8.23 4.06 -19.38
CA SER A 124 -6.93 4.62 -19.68
C SER A 124 -6.63 5.74 -18.68
N LEU A 125 -5.39 5.82 -18.20
CA LEU A 125 -4.99 6.72 -17.13
C LEU A 125 -4.53 8.07 -17.69
N HIS A 126 -5.11 9.15 -17.17
CA HIS A 126 -4.63 10.53 -17.34
C HIS A 126 -3.93 10.98 -16.07
N CYS A 127 -2.61 10.75 -16.00
CA CYS A 127 -1.80 11.30 -14.92
C CYS A 127 -1.68 12.83 -15.08
N ASP A 128 -2.01 13.59 -14.05
CA ASP A 128 -1.88 15.06 -14.04
C ASP A 128 -0.49 15.54 -13.59
N GLY A 129 0.38 14.61 -13.19
CA GLY A 129 1.73 14.91 -12.75
C GLY A 129 1.82 15.71 -11.45
N ARG A 130 0.74 15.86 -10.67
CA ARG A 130 0.73 16.62 -9.40
C ARG A 130 1.33 15.86 -8.21
N GLY A 131 1.67 14.60 -8.42
CA GLY A 131 2.47 13.82 -7.48
C GLY A 131 1.73 13.41 -6.20
N SER A 132 0.40 13.29 -6.20
CA SER A 132 -0.34 12.82 -5.00
C SER A 132 0.19 11.49 -4.48
N CYS A 133 0.55 10.55 -5.38
CA CYS A 133 1.19 9.29 -4.99
C CYS A 133 2.56 9.51 -4.32
N CYS A 134 3.38 10.44 -4.82
CA CYS A 134 4.67 10.79 -4.23
C CYS A 134 4.58 11.50 -2.88
N ARG A 135 3.36 11.90 -2.45
CA ARG A 135 3.07 12.61 -1.21
C ARG A 135 2.28 11.75 -0.21
N LEU A 136 1.73 10.62 -0.66
CA LEU A 136 0.95 9.69 0.15
C LEU A 136 1.71 8.43 0.54
N TYR A 137 2.72 7.98 -0.21
CA TYR A 137 3.44 6.77 0.20
C TYR A 137 4.62 7.09 1.11
N ALA A 138 4.79 6.28 2.16
CA ALA A 138 5.88 6.41 3.14
C ALA A 138 7.29 6.16 2.54
N SER A 139 7.38 5.62 1.33
CA SER A 139 8.64 5.45 0.61
C SER A 139 8.40 5.19 -0.87
N VAL A 140 9.39 5.54 -1.69
CA VAL A 140 9.55 4.99 -3.05
C VAL A 140 10.78 4.11 -3.05
N ILE A 141 10.65 2.90 -3.60
CA ILE A 141 11.72 1.92 -3.65
C ILE A 141 12.41 1.99 -5.02
N PHE A 142 13.73 1.94 -5.02
CA PHE A 142 14.60 1.92 -6.18
C PHE A 142 15.50 0.70 -6.07
N ASP A 143 15.66 -0.06 -7.15
CA ASP A 143 16.78 -1.00 -7.21
C ASP A 143 18.13 -0.26 -7.32
N PRO A 144 19.28 -0.96 -7.23
CA PRO A 144 20.60 -0.32 -7.27
C PRO A 144 20.88 0.45 -8.58
N GLU A 145 20.42 -0.06 -9.73
CA GLU A 145 20.62 0.60 -11.04
C GLU A 145 19.73 1.84 -11.16
N GLU A 146 18.49 1.74 -10.71
CA GLU A 146 17.53 2.83 -10.66
C GLU A 146 18.00 3.96 -9.74
N ALA A 147 18.51 3.62 -8.55
CA ALA A 147 19.06 4.59 -7.62
C ALA A 147 20.31 5.28 -8.18
N THR A 148 21.19 4.52 -8.85
CA THR A 148 22.38 5.06 -9.53
C THR A 148 21.98 6.03 -10.63
N ARG A 149 21.03 5.64 -11.49
CA ARG A 149 20.50 6.50 -12.56
C ARG A 149 19.84 7.76 -12.00
N ALA A 150 19.04 7.64 -10.93
CA ALA A 150 18.41 8.79 -10.29
C ALA A 150 19.44 9.81 -9.77
N ARG A 151 20.50 9.33 -9.13
CA ARG A 151 21.61 10.16 -8.62
C ARG A 151 22.43 10.79 -9.74
N ALA A 152 22.59 10.11 -10.87
CA ALA A 152 23.26 10.67 -12.04
C ALA A 152 22.44 11.79 -12.70
N LEU A 153 21.11 11.62 -12.79
CA LEU A 153 20.21 12.64 -13.36
C LEU A 153 20.00 13.84 -12.44
N ARG A 154 19.99 13.61 -11.12
CA ARG A 154 19.74 14.62 -10.08
C ARG A 154 20.76 14.51 -8.95
N PRO A 155 22.04 14.84 -9.22
CA PRO A 155 23.11 14.72 -8.21
C PRO A 155 22.94 15.71 -7.05
N ASP A 156 22.20 16.81 -7.30
CA ASP A 156 21.89 17.88 -6.36
C ASP A 156 20.89 17.45 -5.27
N VAL A 157 20.00 16.49 -5.55
CA VAL A 157 18.98 16.04 -4.60
C VAL A 157 19.65 15.44 -3.38
N LEU A 158 19.61 16.19 -2.27
CA LEU A 158 20.24 15.86 -1.00
C LEU A 158 21.74 15.55 -1.12
N SER A 159 22.42 16.12 -2.14
CA SER A 159 23.79 15.73 -2.50
C SER A 159 23.96 14.22 -2.76
N GLY A 160 22.90 13.55 -3.22
CA GLY A 160 22.89 12.13 -3.51
C GLY A 160 23.95 11.74 -4.54
N GLY A 161 24.26 12.62 -5.49
CA GLY A 161 25.35 12.39 -6.46
C GLY A 161 26.67 12.06 -5.79
N ALA A 162 27.02 12.77 -4.71
CA ALA A 162 28.25 12.54 -3.96
C ALA A 162 28.20 11.24 -3.12
N ARG A 163 27.06 10.94 -2.48
CA ARG A 163 26.92 9.77 -1.58
C ARG A 163 25.50 9.20 -1.64
N HIS A 164 25.39 7.89 -1.88
CA HIS A 164 24.13 7.15 -1.96
C HIS A 164 23.25 7.36 -0.72
N GLN A 165 23.88 7.21 0.44
CA GLN A 165 23.24 7.20 1.76
C GLN A 165 22.63 8.55 2.14
N ARG A 166 22.96 9.64 1.41
CA ARG A 166 22.35 10.95 1.62
C ARG A 166 20.94 11.06 1.06
N ALA A 167 20.66 10.36 -0.03
CA ALA A 167 19.34 10.34 -0.67
C ALA A 167 18.55 9.06 -0.38
N PHE A 168 19.22 8.00 0.09
CA PHE A 168 18.63 6.68 0.24
C PHE A 168 18.97 6.01 1.58
N THR A 169 18.00 5.27 2.11
CA THR A 169 18.16 4.28 3.18
C THR A 169 18.03 2.87 2.60
N PRO A 170 18.55 1.82 3.27
CA PRO A 170 18.28 0.46 2.84
C PRO A 170 16.78 0.17 2.91
N GLU A 171 16.25 -0.54 1.92
CA GLU A 171 14.83 -0.94 1.93
C GLU A 171 14.52 -1.78 3.18
N ARG A 172 15.42 -2.72 3.52
CA ARG A 172 15.44 -3.56 4.71
C ARG A 172 16.88 -3.80 5.19
N GLY A 173 17.07 -3.87 6.51
CA GLY A 173 18.35 -4.25 7.11
C GLY A 173 19.46 -3.21 6.94
N ALA A 174 20.69 -3.66 6.70
CA ALA A 174 21.88 -2.84 6.46
C ALA A 174 22.37 -2.99 5.00
N TRP A 175 23.33 -2.16 4.60
CA TRP A 175 23.98 -2.26 3.29
C TRP A 175 25.03 -3.38 3.26
N PRO A 176 25.30 -4.00 2.09
CA PRO A 176 24.58 -3.86 0.82
C PRO A 176 23.20 -4.55 0.87
N CYS A 177 22.19 -3.99 0.18
CA CYS A 177 20.86 -4.61 0.09
C CYS A 177 20.28 -4.52 -1.33
N ALA A 178 19.27 -5.35 -1.59
CA ALA A 178 18.68 -5.51 -2.92
C ALA A 178 17.92 -4.27 -3.43
N ALA A 179 17.51 -3.36 -2.54
CA ALA A 179 16.79 -2.16 -2.91
C ALA A 179 17.01 -1.01 -1.91
N SER A 180 16.73 0.20 -2.37
CA SER A 180 16.92 1.47 -1.67
C SER A 180 15.58 2.17 -1.48
N ALA A 181 15.32 2.68 -0.28
CA ALA A 181 14.20 3.58 0.01
C ALA A 181 14.66 5.03 -0.12
N VAL A 182 14.01 5.82 -0.96
CA VAL A 182 14.35 7.25 -1.09
C VAL A 182 13.92 8.03 0.15
N ALA A 183 14.72 9.02 0.55
CA ALA A 183 14.35 9.97 1.58
C ALA A 183 13.09 10.78 1.20
N LEU A 184 12.37 11.21 2.22
CA LEU A 184 11.23 12.10 2.09
C LEU A 184 11.58 13.51 2.61
N ARG A 185 11.08 14.55 1.94
CA ARG A 185 11.13 15.94 2.39
C ARG A 185 9.71 16.46 2.58
N ASP A 186 9.38 16.86 3.80
CA ASP A 186 8.04 17.30 4.22
C ASP A 186 6.93 16.35 3.77
N GLY A 187 7.17 15.04 3.92
CA GLY A 187 6.23 13.98 3.54
C GLY A 187 6.16 13.68 2.04
N ARG A 188 7.11 14.16 1.24
CA ARG A 188 7.13 13.99 -0.22
C ARG A 188 8.42 13.32 -0.67
N CYS A 189 8.38 12.54 -1.73
CA CYS A 189 9.59 12.00 -2.35
C CYS A 189 10.64 13.12 -2.59
N ALA A 190 11.91 12.90 -2.23
CA ALA A 190 12.96 13.92 -2.40
C ALA A 190 13.19 14.36 -3.86
N TYR A 191 12.78 13.54 -4.83
CA TYR A 191 12.81 13.88 -6.27
C TYR A 191 11.55 14.60 -6.75
N LEU A 192 10.59 14.91 -5.87
CA LEU A 192 9.39 15.68 -6.20
C LEU A 192 9.67 17.18 -6.10
N GLU A 193 9.40 17.91 -7.19
CA GLU A 193 9.59 19.36 -7.24
C GLU A 193 8.38 20.12 -6.68
N GLY A 194 8.51 21.44 -6.53
CA GLY A 194 7.52 22.29 -5.86
C GLY A 194 6.11 22.18 -6.44
N GLU A 195 5.98 22.09 -7.76
CA GLU A 195 4.69 21.93 -8.46
C GLU A 195 4.12 20.50 -8.43
N GLY A 196 4.77 19.57 -7.73
CA GLY A 196 4.37 18.16 -7.68
C GLY A 196 4.87 17.32 -8.86
N ARG A 197 5.65 17.92 -9.78
CA ARG A 197 6.27 17.21 -10.90
C ARG A 197 7.48 16.41 -10.45
N CYS A 198 7.60 15.17 -10.97
CA CYS A 198 8.75 14.31 -10.68
C CYS A 198 9.95 14.75 -11.53
N SER A 199 11.02 15.20 -10.88
CA SER A 199 12.24 15.65 -11.57
C SER A 199 12.89 14.60 -12.46
N LEU A 200 12.92 13.34 -12.02
CA LEU A 200 13.48 12.23 -12.80
C LEU A 200 12.74 12.06 -14.13
N HIS A 201 11.41 12.19 -14.10
CA HIS A 201 10.58 12.15 -15.30
C HIS A 201 10.83 13.39 -16.18
N ALA A 202 10.88 14.59 -15.59
CA ALA A 202 11.09 15.82 -16.34
C ALA A 202 12.41 15.82 -17.14
N ILE A 203 13.47 15.22 -16.59
CA ILE A 203 14.80 15.18 -17.23
C ILE A 203 14.98 13.94 -18.11
N GLY A 204 14.68 12.76 -17.57
CA GLY A 204 15.01 11.47 -18.20
C GLY A 204 13.81 10.73 -18.81
N GLY A 205 12.63 11.36 -18.87
CA GLY A 205 11.41 10.75 -19.40
C GLY A 205 10.80 9.68 -18.50
N PRO A 206 9.69 9.03 -18.93
CA PRO A 206 8.98 8.03 -18.13
C PRO A 206 9.87 6.87 -17.67
N GLY A 207 10.82 6.46 -18.50
CA GLY A 207 11.77 5.37 -18.23
C GLY A 207 12.75 5.68 -17.09
N ALA A 208 13.01 6.94 -16.78
CA ALA A 208 13.91 7.32 -15.70
C ALA A 208 13.33 7.06 -14.29
N LYS A 209 12.00 7.04 -14.16
CA LYS A 209 11.33 6.70 -12.90
C LYS A 209 11.66 5.24 -12.50
N PRO A 210 11.72 4.92 -11.19
CA PRO A 210 11.87 3.53 -10.76
C PRO A 210 10.65 2.70 -11.17
N LEU A 211 10.83 1.39 -11.31
CA LEU A 211 9.81 0.47 -11.81
C LEU A 211 8.50 0.61 -11.06
N GLY A 212 8.54 0.67 -9.72
CA GLY A 212 7.34 0.87 -8.90
C GLY A 212 6.56 2.16 -9.23
N CYS A 213 7.25 3.24 -9.61
CA CYS A 213 6.62 4.49 -10.05
C CYS A 213 6.15 4.48 -11.51
N ARG A 214 6.64 3.55 -12.34
CA ARG A 214 6.18 3.34 -13.72
C ARG A 214 4.97 2.42 -13.76
N THR A 215 4.92 1.44 -12.87
CA THR A 215 3.82 0.48 -12.76
C THR A 215 2.66 1.05 -11.97
N PHE A 216 2.89 1.89 -10.95
CA PHE A 216 1.80 2.51 -10.20
C PHE A 216 0.93 3.41 -11.09
N PRO A 217 -0.42 3.30 -11.04
CA PRO A 217 -1.25 2.59 -10.05
C PRO A 217 -1.67 1.16 -10.44
N THR A 218 -1.07 0.57 -11.46
CA THR A 218 -1.43 -0.77 -11.95
C THR A 218 -1.15 -1.85 -10.90
N SER A 219 -2.09 -2.78 -10.73
CA SER A 219 -1.99 -3.96 -9.87
C SER A 219 -2.15 -5.23 -10.69
N PHE A 220 -1.38 -6.27 -10.34
CA PHE A 220 -1.34 -7.55 -11.05
C PHE A 220 -1.75 -8.66 -10.10
N LEU A 221 -2.77 -9.43 -10.47
CA LEU A 221 -3.22 -10.58 -9.70
C LEU A 221 -3.54 -11.75 -10.63
N ASP A 222 -2.94 -12.89 -10.35
CA ASP A 222 -3.13 -14.14 -11.05
C ASP A 222 -4.27 -14.93 -10.40
N ASP A 223 -5.35 -15.14 -11.16
CA ASP A 223 -6.54 -15.85 -10.68
C ASP A 223 -6.54 -17.34 -11.04
N GLY A 224 -5.39 -17.88 -11.47
CA GLY A 224 -5.23 -19.26 -11.94
C GLY A 224 -5.62 -19.47 -13.41
N VAL A 225 -6.35 -18.53 -14.01
CA VAL A 225 -6.75 -18.57 -15.44
C VAL A 225 -6.03 -17.47 -16.23
N SER A 226 -5.92 -16.28 -15.64
CA SER A 226 -5.34 -15.09 -16.25
C SER A 226 -4.63 -14.22 -15.21
N VAL A 227 -3.70 -13.39 -15.66
CA VAL A 227 -3.19 -12.27 -14.87
C VAL A 227 -4.12 -11.08 -15.08
N ARG A 228 -4.92 -10.76 -14.07
CA ARG A 228 -5.77 -9.57 -14.03
C ARG A 228 -4.92 -8.34 -13.80
N VAL A 229 -5.02 -7.39 -14.73
CA VAL A 229 -4.35 -6.09 -14.64
C VAL A 229 -5.39 -5.02 -14.38
N SER A 230 -5.42 -4.52 -13.14
CA SER A 230 -6.37 -3.50 -12.69
C SER A 230 -5.63 -2.27 -12.18
N VAL A 231 -6.36 -1.33 -11.56
CA VAL A 231 -5.80 -0.16 -10.88
C VAL A 231 -6.06 -0.20 -9.39
N ALA A 232 -5.04 0.20 -8.64
CA ALA A 232 -5.20 0.65 -7.28
C ALA A 232 -5.88 2.02 -7.27
N VAL A 233 -7.11 2.07 -6.77
CA VAL A 233 -7.90 3.32 -6.61
C VAL A 233 -7.38 4.12 -5.41
N GLU A 234 -6.07 4.30 -5.33
CA GLU A 234 -5.34 5.06 -4.31
C GLU A 234 -4.71 6.31 -4.92
N CYS A 235 -4.64 6.35 -6.25
CA CYS A 235 -4.23 7.52 -7.01
C CYS A 235 -5.46 8.34 -7.39
N ALA A 236 -5.51 9.61 -6.97
CA ALA A 236 -6.59 10.53 -7.39
C ALA A 236 -6.76 10.58 -8.92
N CYS A 237 -5.66 10.50 -9.69
CA CYS A 237 -5.73 10.50 -11.15
C CYS A 237 -6.53 9.32 -11.72
N VAL A 238 -6.66 8.20 -11.01
CA VAL A 238 -7.46 7.06 -11.47
C VAL A 238 -8.94 7.45 -11.56
N LEU A 239 -9.49 8.03 -10.50
CA LEU A 239 -10.88 8.46 -10.47
C LEU A 239 -11.13 9.68 -11.36
N ALA A 240 -10.17 10.61 -11.41
CA ALA A 240 -10.21 11.74 -12.32
C ALA A 240 -10.07 11.37 -13.81
N SER A 241 -9.73 10.10 -14.13
CA SER A 241 -9.67 9.57 -15.50
C SER A 241 -10.96 8.88 -15.94
N VAL A 242 -11.90 8.65 -15.02
CA VAL A 242 -13.16 7.96 -15.34
C VAL A 242 -13.94 8.77 -16.38
N GLY A 243 -14.41 8.09 -17.43
CA GLY A 243 -15.15 8.70 -18.53
C GLY A 243 -14.30 9.53 -19.51
N ARG A 244 -12.98 9.59 -19.33
CA ARG A 244 -12.09 10.35 -20.21
C ARG A 244 -11.42 9.43 -21.25
N PRO A 245 -11.61 9.68 -22.56
CA PRO A 245 -10.94 8.93 -23.60
C PRO A 245 -9.48 9.38 -23.78
N ALA A 246 -8.68 8.54 -24.44
CA ALA A 246 -7.32 8.85 -24.87
C ALA A 246 -6.29 9.07 -23.74
N GLY A 247 -6.41 8.33 -22.64
CA GLY A 247 -5.38 8.25 -21.61
C GLY A 247 -4.26 7.28 -21.99
N THR A 248 -3.28 7.14 -21.09
CA THR A 248 -2.22 6.13 -21.22
C THR A 248 -2.78 4.75 -20.87
N PRO A 249 -2.53 3.69 -21.67
CA PRO A 249 -2.94 2.34 -21.30
C PRO A 249 -2.26 1.90 -20.00
N LEU A 250 -2.94 1.06 -19.21
CA LEU A 250 -2.40 0.56 -17.93
C LEU A 250 -1.14 -0.31 -18.07
N LEU A 251 -1.01 -0.90 -19.25
CA LEU A 251 0.07 -1.80 -19.61
C LEU A 251 0.43 -1.57 -21.08
N ASP A 252 1.69 -1.80 -21.43
CA ASP A 252 2.10 -1.81 -22.83
C ASP A 252 1.24 -2.84 -23.59
N PRO A 253 0.51 -2.42 -24.64
CA PRO A 253 -0.33 -3.31 -25.43
C PRO A 253 0.45 -4.34 -26.24
N ARG A 254 1.75 -4.56 -26.02
CA ARG A 254 2.51 -5.70 -26.57
C ARG A 254 2.65 -6.86 -25.59
N LEU A 255 2.43 -6.62 -24.30
CA LEU A 255 2.47 -7.66 -23.27
C LEU A 255 1.15 -8.45 -23.34
N ARG A 256 1.26 -9.76 -23.48
CA ARG A 256 0.14 -10.68 -23.74
C ARG A 256 0.05 -11.78 -22.70
N VAL A 257 1.17 -12.23 -22.17
CA VAL A 257 1.25 -13.29 -21.17
C VAL A 257 2.09 -12.86 -19.97
N ARG A 258 1.94 -13.55 -18.82
CA ARG A 258 2.68 -13.25 -17.59
C ARG A 258 4.19 -13.16 -17.81
N GLY A 259 4.74 -14.04 -18.64
CA GLY A 259 6.17 -14.08 -18.97
C GLY A 259 6.69 -12.85 -19.73
N ASP A 260 5.81 -12.01 -20.27
CA ASP A 260 6.19 -10.73 -20.90
C ASP A 260 6.42 -9.62 -19.86
N LEU A 261 5.93 -9.78 -18.62
CA LEU A 261 6.13 -8.80 -17.56
C LEU A 261 7.59 -8.79 -17.10
N ASP A 262 8.07 -7.62 -16.69
CA ASP A 262 9.35 -7.48 -16.00
C ASP A 262 9.33 -8.36 -14.74
N GLU A 263 10.34 -9.20 -14.54
CA GLU A 263 10.40 -10.19 -13.44
C GLU A 263 10.31 -9.56 -12.04
N ARG A 264 10.61 -8.27 -11.93
CA ARG A 264 10.49 -7.50 -10.68
C ARG A 264 9.06 -7.05 -10.40
N VAL A 265 8.13 -7.19 -11.35
CA VAL A 265 6.71 -6.91 -11.13
C VAL A 265 6.13 -7.98 -10.25
N HIS A 266 5.65 -7.57 -9.07
CA HIS A 266 4.91 -8.47 -8.19
C HIS A 266 3.53 -8.79 -8.80
N VAL A 267 3.32 -10.06 -9.09
CA VAL A 267 2.02 -10.63 -9.44
C VAL A 267 1.51 -11.41 -8.24
N ALA A 268 0.50 -10.87 -7.57
CA ALA A 268 -0.16 -11.57 -6.46
C ALA A 268 -0.88 -12.82 -6.99
N GLU A 269 -1.04 -13.85 -6.18
CA GLU A 269 -1.80 -15.04 -6.57
C GLU A 269 -3.04 -15.17 -5.68
N LEU A 270 -4.20 -15.36 -6.31
CA LEU A 270 -5.43 -15.69 -5.58
C LEU A 270 -5.27 -17.13 -5.03
N PRO A 271 -5.59 -17.44 -3.77
CA PRO A 271 -5.41 -18.80 -3.25
C PRO A 271 -6.48 -19.76 -3.81
N GLU A 272 -6.21 -21.07 -3.76
CA GLU A 272 -7.14 -22.12 -4.22
C GLU A 272 -8.49 -22.11 -3.49
N ARG A 273 -8.46 -21.79 -2.20
CA ARG A 273 -9.65 -21.61 -1.37
C ARG A 273 -9.61 -20.22 -0.77
N VAL A 274 -10.72 -19.50 -0.90
CA VAL A 274 -10.84 -18.12 -0.42
C VAL A 274 -11.91 -18.07 0.67
N PRO A 275 -11.64 -17.44 1.83
CA PRO A 275 -12.66 -17.21 2.84
C PRO A 275 -13.74 -16.27 2.30
N VAL A 276 -15.00 -16.69 2.35
CA VAL A 276 -16.14 -15.90 1.86
C VAL A 276 -17.00 -15.35 2.99
N ALA A 277 -17.13 -16.12 4.06
CA ALA A 277 -17.82 -15.75 5.29
C ALA A 277 -17.13 -16.41 6.49
N PRO A 278 -17.41 -15.99 7.73
CA PRO A 278 -16.89 -16.68 8.92
C PRO A 278 -17.17 -18.18 8.87
N GLY A 279 -16.11 -18.99 8.91
CA GLY A 279 -16.19 -20.46 8.82
C GLY A 279 -16.50 -21.04 7.42
N ALA A 280 -16.63 -20.21 6.38
CA ALA A 280 -16.96 -20.65 5.03
C ALA A 280 -15.88 -20.25 4.01
N THR A 281 -15.52 -21.19 3.13
CA THR A 281 -14.59 -20.97 2.02
C THR A 281 -15.20 -21.39 0.69
N ALA A 282 -14.83 -20.72 -0.39
CA ALA A 282 -15.19 -21.09 -1.76
C ALA A 282 -13.95 -21.46 -2.57
N ALA A 283 -14.13 -22.27 -3.60
CA ALA A 283 -13.06 -22.56 -4.55
C ALA A 283 -12.74 -21.32 -5.40
N ARG A 284 -11.47 -21.16 -5.79
CA ARG A 284 -10.99 -20.05 -6.64
C ARG A 284 -11.86 -19.85 -7.88
N ALA A 285 -12.15 -20.94 -8.60
CA ALA A 285 -12.94 -20.89 -9.83
C ALA A 285 -14.40 -20.40 -9.59
N GLU A 286 -15.01 -20.82 -8.48
CA GLU A 286 -16.36 -20.37 -8.10
C GLU A 286 -16.37 -18.86 -7.81
N LEU A 287 -15.37 -18.38 -7.10
CA LEU A 287 -15.19 -16.97 -6.77
C LEU A 287 -14.97 -16.10 -8.00
N VAL A 288 -14.10 -16.54 -8.93
CA VAL A 288 -13.86 -15.84 -10.20
C VAL A 288 -15.15 -15.76 -11.01
N ALA A 289 -15.90 -16.86 -11.10
CA ALA A 289 -17.20 -16.87 -11.77
C ALA A 289 -18.22 -15.94 -11.10
N TRP A 290 -18.28 -15.91 -9.77
CA TRP A 290 -19.13 -14.99 -9.01
C TRP A 290 -18.75 -13.53 -9.23
N SER A 291 -17.46 -13.18 -9.17
CA SER A 291 -16.93 -11.83 -9.39
C SER A 291 -17.33 -11.30 -10.78
N ARG A 292 -17.23 -12.15 -11.82
CA ARG A 292 -17.68 -11.82 -13.19
C ARG A 292 -19.19 -11.57 -13.27
N ARG A 293 -20.02 -12.39 -12.61
CA ARG A 293 -21.47 -12.16 -12.57
C ARG A 293 -21.82 -10.86 -11.85
N LEU A 294 -21.15 -10.57 -10.74
CA LEU A 294 -21.34 -9.31 -10.01
C LEU A 294 -20.91 -8.09 -10.84
N ALA A 295 -19.80 -8.18 -11.57
CA ALA A 295 -19.35 -7.12 -12.47
C ALA A 295 -20.33 -6.86 -13.63
N ALA A 296 -21.13 -7.86 -14.03
CA ALA A 296 -22.16 -7.75 -15.06
C ALA A 296 -23.54 -7.35 -14.51
N ALA A 297 -23.75 -7.39 -13.19
CA ALA A 297 -25.02 -7.06 -12.55
C ALA A 297 -25.31 -5.55 -12.64
N ALA A 298 -26.59 -5.18 -12.54
CA ALA A 298 -26.96 -3.78 -12.51
C ALA A 298 -26.46 -3.14 -11.20
N PRO A 299 -25.62 -2.08 -11.26
CA PRO A 299 -25.17 -1.43 -10.04
C PRO A 299 -26.35 -0.74 -9.34
N PRO A 300 -26.48 -0.86 -8.01
CA PRO A 300 -27.53 -0.17 -7.27
C PRO A 300 -27.30 1.34 -7.27
N ALA A 301 -28.37 2.10 -7.00
CA ALA A 301 -28.30 3.55 -6.90
C ALA A 301 -27.38 4.01 -5.76
N ASP A 302 -27.40 3.30 -4.63
CA ASP A 302 -26.43 3.45 -3.55
C ASP A 302 -25.52 2.23 -3.47
N LEU A 303 -24.27 2.40 -3.90
CA LEU A 303 -23.28 1.33 -3.90
C LEU A 303 -22.92 0.84 -2.49
N ALA A 304 -22.86 1.73 -1.49
CA ALA A 304 -22.53 1.35 -0.13
C ALA A 304 -23.61 0.42 0.45
N ALA A 305 -24.88 0.77 0.24
CA ALA A 305 -26.03 -0.08 0.59
C ALA A 305 -26.02 -1.42 -0.17
N GLY A 306 -25.67 -1.37 -1.46
CA GLY A 306 -25.43 -2.53 -2.32
C GLY A 306 -24.44 -3.53 -1.73
N LEU A 307 -23.24 -3.05 -1.41
CA LEU A 307 -22.15 -3.86 -0.87
C LEU A 307 -22.50 -4.43 0.50
N TRP A 308 -23.16 -3.66 1.36
CA TRP A 308 -23.61 -4.12 2.67
C TRP A 308 -24.67 -5.21 2.59
N SER A 309 -25.66 -5.04 1.69
CA SER A 309 -26.70 -6.03 1.43
C SER A 309 -26.12 -7.31 0.81
N LEU A 310 -25.13 -7.15 -0.07
CA LEU A 310 -24.40 -8.27 -0.67
C LEU A 310 -23.61 -9.06 0.38
N ALA A 311 -22.95 -8.38 1.32
CA ALA A 311 -22.24 -9.02 2.42
C ALA A 311 -23.17 -9.93 3.24
N ALA A 312 -24.35 -9.43 3.63
CA ALA A 312 -25.35 -10.20 4.35
C ALA A 312 -25.87 -11.40 3.54
N ALA A 313 -26.02 -11.24 2.22
CA ALA A 313 -26.44 -12.34 1.35
C ALA A 313 -25.36 -13.42 1.21
N VAL A 314 -24.08 -13.04 1.15
CA VAL A 314 -22.94 -13.98 1.12
C VAL A 314 -22.84 -14.77 2.42
N GLU A 315 -23.09 -14.16 3.58
CA GLU A 315 -23.12 -14.87 4.86
C GLU A 315 -24.28 -15.85 4.95
N ALA A 316 -25.46 -15.47 4.47
CA ALA A 316 -26.64 -16.31 4.55
C ALA A 316 -26.63 -17.49 3.57
N GLY A 317 -25.97 -17.36 2.42
CA GLY A 317 -26.11 -18.33 1.32
C GLY A 317 -24.87 -18.58 0.47
N GLY A 318 -23.68 -18.15 0.88
CA GLY A 318 -22.45 -18.29 0.11
C GLY A 318 -22.50 -17.52 -1.22
N LEU A 319 -21.87 -18.05 -2.28
CA LEU A 319 -21.79 -17.38 -3.59
C LEU A 319 -22.94 -17.75 -4.56
N ALA A 320 -24.03 -18.33 -4.03
CA ALA A 320 -25.16 -18.81 -4.81
C ALA A 320 -25.94 -17.68 -5.50
N GLY A 321 -26.79 -18.05 -6.47
CA GLY A 321 -27.47 -17.11 -7.38
C GLY A 321 -28.35 -16.03 -6.73
N GLY A 322 -28.86 -16.26 -5.51
CA GLY A 322 -29.68 -15.28 -4.79
C GLY A 322 -28.93 -14.05 -4.27
N THR A 323 -27.58 -14.09 -4.23
CA THR A 323 -26.76 -12.99 -3.70
C THR A 323 -26.85 -11.71 -4.52
N LEU A 324 -26.89 -11.82 -5.86
CA LEU A 324 -26.89 -10.65 -6.75
C LEU A 324 -28.20 -9.87 -6.68
N ALA A 325 -29.33 -10.53 -6.48
CA ALA A 325 -30.62 -9.86 -6.35
C ALA A 325 -30.67 -8.89 -5.15
N ARG A 326 -29.93 -9.20 -4.06
CA ARG A 326 -29.78 -8.33 -2.88
C ARG A 326 -28.83 -7.16 -3.14
N TYR A 327 -27.83 -7.34 -3.99
CA TYR A 327 -26.95 -6.27 -4.44
C TYR A 327 -27.68 -5.26 -5.34
N GLU A 328 -28.47 -5.73 -6.29
CA GLU A 328 -29.20 -4.89 -7.25
C GLU A 328 -30.33 -4.09 -6.61
N ARG A 329 -30.96 -4.66 -5.56
CA ARG A 329 -32.06 -4.05 -4.81
C ARG A 329 -31.75 -4.06 -3.31
N PRO A 330 -30.77 -3.24 -2.87
CA PRO A 330 -30.37 -3.23 -1.48
C PRO A 330 -31.46 -2.63 -0.59
N GLY A 331 -31.50 -3.07 0.66
CA GLY A 331 -32.22 -2.33 1.71
C GLY A 331 -31.46 -1.06 2.10
N PRO A 332 -32.09 -0.13 2.84
CA PRO A 332 -31.36 1.02 3.40
C PRO A 332 -30.23 0.55 4.32
N LEU A 333 -29.14 1.31 4.36
CA LEU A 333 -28.08 1.10 5.34
C LEU A 333 -28.59 1.42 6.73
N ASP A 334 -28.48 0.46 7.65
CA ASP A 334 -28.80 0.65 9.06
C ASP A 334 -27.65 1.41 9.76
N PRO A 335 -27.89 2.63 10.27
CA PRO A 335 -26.88 3.38 11.02
C PRO A 335 -26.30 2.61 12.21
N ALA A 336 -27.13 1.82 12.91
CA ALA A 336 -26.68 1.05 14.06
C ALA A 336 -25.69 -0.06 13.65
N ALA A 337 -25.85 -0.64 12.45
CA ALA A 337 -24.96 -1.65 11.92
C ALA A 337 -23.59 -1.07 11.49
N LEU A 338 -23.54 0.21 11.10
CA LEU A 338 -22.32 0.92 10.73
C LEU A 338 -21.52 1.42 11.94
N ALA A 339 -22.19 1.75 13.04
CA ALA A 339 -21.58 2.41 14.19
C ALA A 339 -20.31 1.72 14.73
N PRO A 340 -20.25 0.39 14.94
CA PRO A 340 -19.03 -0.27 15.41
C PRO A 340 -17.84 -0.12 14.45
N TRP A 341 -18.11 -0.15 13.14
CA TRP A 341 -17.09 -0.01 12.11
C TRP A 341 -16.54 1.41 12.05
N LEU A 342 -17.42 2.41 12.17
CA LEU A 342 -17.03 3.82 12.20
C LEU A 342 -16.23 4.14 13.46
N ALA A 343 -16.62 3.59 14.61
CA ALA A 343 -15.91 3.76 15.87
C ALA A 343 -14.49 3.15 15.83
N ALA A 344 -14.35 1.92 15.34
CA ALA A 344 -13.04 1.27 15.18
C ALA A 344 -12.14 2.05 14.22
N LEU A 345 -12.66 2.47 13.06
CA LEU A 345 -11.90 3.28 12.11
C LEU A 345 -11.52 4.66 12.71
N HIS A 346 -12.41 5.28 13.47
CA HIS A 346 -12.11 6.53 14.20
C HIS A 346 -10.95 6.33 15.17
N ALA A 347 -11.02 5.31 16.04
CA ALA A 347 -9.98 5.05 17.03
C ALA A 347 -8.60 4.89 16.37
N ARG A 348 -8.55 4.13 15.26
CA ARG A 348 -7.33 3.88 14.52
C ARG A 348 -6.80 5.11 13.78
N ALA A 349 -7.67 5.84 13.07
CA ALA A 349 -7.29 7.07 12.37
C ALA A 349 -6.84 8.17 13.36
N ALA A 350 -7.52 8.32 14.50
CA ALA A 350 -7.16 9.29 15.53
C ALA A 350 -5.83 8.95 16.20
N ARG A 351 -5.58 7.66 16.49
CA ARG A 351 -4.27 7.20 16.97
C ARG A 351 -3.18 7.53 15.95
N ARG A 352 -3.40 7.18 14.68
CA ARG A 352 -2.45 7.46 13.60
C ARG A 352 -2.17 8.96 13.46
N ALA A 353 -3.20 9.80 13.51
CA ALA A 353 -3.07 11.25 13.42
C ALA A 353 -2.21 11.82 14.56
N ARG A 354 -2.32 11.29 15.79
CA ARG A 354 -1.47 11.68 16.92
C ARG A 354 -0.02 11.23 16.73
N GLU A 355 0.19 9.98 16.33
CA GLU A 355 1.53 9.44 16.06
C GLU A 355 2.24 10.20 14.96
N ASP A 356 1.55 10.44 13.83
CA ASP A 356 2.10 11.19 12.70
C ASP A 356 2.36 12.65 13.07
N ALA A 357 1.55 13.28 13.93
CA ALA A 357 1.77 14.65 14.37
C ALA A 357 3.04 14.83 15.21
N ALA A 358 3.54 13.77 15.84
CA ALA A 358 4.74 13.82 16.67
C ALA A 358 6.03 14.01 15.86
N TRP A 359 6.03 13.69 14.55
CA TRP A 359 7.26 13.68 13.76
C TRP A 359 7.11 14.04 12.29
N ARG A 360 5.91 14.00 11.70
CA ARG A 360 5.68 14.44 10.31
C ARG A 360 5.41 15.93 10.23
N SER A 361 5.89 16.55 9.15
CA SER A 361 5.55 17.93 8.77
C SER A 361 4.04 18.15 8.71
N GLU A 362 3.57 19.33 9.08
CA GLU A 362 2.15 19.73 8.91
C GLU A 362 1.72 19.77 7.44
N ARG A 363 2.69 19.90 6.53
CA ARG A 363 2.49 19.88 5.07
C ARG A 363 2.39 18.48 4.49
N ASP A 364 2.71 17.46 5.28
CA ASP A 364 2.61 16.06 4.89
C ASP A 364 1.14 15.72 4.58
N LEU A 365 0.89 15.15 3.40
CA LEU A 365 -0.47 14.83 2.97
C LEU A 365 -1.04 13.65 3.76
N ALA A 366 -0.22 12.67 4.14
CA ALA A 366 -0.68 11.53 4.93
C ALA A 366 -1.09 11.92 6.35
N ARG A 367 -0.32 12.81 7.00
CA ARG A 367 -0.69 13.36 8.31
C ARG A 367 -2.06 14.04 8.24
N ARG A 368 -2.25 14.91 7.24
CA ARG A 368 -3.52 15.62 7.04
C ARG A 368 -4.67 14.67 6.69
N ALA A 369 -4.42 13.67 5.84
CA ALA A 369 -5.41 12.66 5.49
C ALA A 369 -5.87 11.84 6.70
N ALA A 370 -4.95 11.41 7.57
CA ALA A 370 -5.29 10.73 8.82
C ALA A 370 -6.17 11.60 9.71
N GLN A 371 -5.84 12.89 9.85
CA GLN A 371 -6.66 13.86 10.60
C GLN A 371 -8.05 14.03 10.00
N TRP A 372 -8.16 14.20 8.68
CA TRP A 372 -9.46 14.36 8.00
C TRP A 372 -10.33 13.12 8.12
N ILE A 373 -9.75 11.92 8.00
CA ILE A 373 -10.48 10.65 8.20
C ILE A 373 -10.95 10.55 9.65
N ALA A 374 -10.10 10.87 10.64
CA ALA A 374 -10.49 10.85 12.05
C ALA A 374 -11.63 11.84 12.37
N MET A 375 -11.60 13.04 11.78
CA MET A 375 -12.66 14.03 11.90
C MET A 375 -13.96 13.57 11.23
N ALA A 376 -13.88 12.98 10.02
CA ALA A 376 -15.04 12.47 9.30
C ALA A 376 -15.72 11.34 10.08
N THR A 377 -14.96 10.37 10.61
CA THR A 377 -15.53 9.28 11.40
C THR A 377 -16.06 9.73 12.75
N ALA A 378 -15.45 10.75 13.38
CA ALA A 378 -16.01 11.36 14.58
C ALA A 378 -17.37 12.02 14.29
N ALA A 379 -17.46 12.80 13.21
CA ALA A 379 -18.70 13.46 12.80
C ALA A 379 -19.80 12.44 12.45
N LEU A 380 -19.44 11.34 11.78
CA LEU A 380 -20.36 10.23 11.48
C LEU A 380 -20.80 9.43 12.73
N GLY A 381 -20.22 9.69 13.90
CA GLY A 381 -20.73 9.18 15.17
C GLY A 381 -22.02 9.86 15.63
N ASP A 382 -22.33 11.04 15.10
CA ASP A 382 -23.61 11.72 15.29
C ASP A 382 -24.69 11.08 14.37
N PRO A 383 -25.80 10.55 14.93
CA PRO A 383 -26.86 9.93 14.15
C PRO A 383 -27.48 10.83 13.08
N GLU A 384 -27.59 12.14 13.33
CA GLU A 384 -28.18 13.09 12.38
C GLU A 384 -27.25 13.33 11.19
N VAL A 385 -25.95 13.49 11.46
CA VAL A 385 -24.93 13.62 10.42
C VAL A 385 -24.84 12.35 9.58
N LEU A 386 -24.83 11.18 10.22
CA LEU A 386 -24.81 9.90 9.51
C LEU A 386 -26.07 9.72 8.65
N ALA A 387 -27.27 9.99 9.19
CA ALA A 387 -28.51 9.91 8.44
C ALA A 387 -28.52 10.86 7.22
N ALA A 388 -27.99 12.08 7.37
CA ALA A 388 -27.87 13.04 6.28
C ALA A 388 -26.92 12.53 5.18
N VAL A 389 -25.76 11.96 5.56
CA VAL A 389 -24.80 11.38 4.59
C VAL A 389 -25.39 10.17 3.87
N LEU A 390 -26.13 9.31 4.57
CA LEU A 390 -26.78 8.12 3.98
C LEU A 390 -27.96 8.47 3.07
N SER A 391 -28.67 9.57 3.35
CA SER A 391 -29.83 10.01 2.56
C SER A 391 -29.44 10.88 1.36
N ALA A 392 -28.24 11.47 1.38
CA ALA A 392 -27.75 12.28 0.28
C ALA A 392 -27.52 11.41 -0.97
N PRO A 393 -27.91 11.87 -2.18
CA PRO A 393 -27.54 11.20 -3.41
C PRO A 393 -26.02 11.04 -3.49
N ALA A 394 -25.56 9.89 -3.97
CA ALA A 394 -24.13 9.65 -4.16
C ALA A 394 -23.57 10.66 -5.17
N GLN A 395 -22.96 11.73 -4.67
CA GLN A 395 -22.38 12.82 -5.48
C GLN A 395 -21.38 12.30 -6.53
N TRP A 396 -20.79 11.14 -6.27
CA TRP A 396 -19.80 10.50 -7.13
C TRP A 396 -20.21 9.11 -7.62
N GLY A 397 -21.51 8.87 -7.86
CA GLY A 397 -22.01 7.54 -8.25
C GLY A 397 -21.28 6.91 -9.45
N GLU A 398 -20.75 7.69 -10.40
CA GLU A 398 -19.88 7.16 -11.46
C GLU A 398 -18.50 6.70 -10.95
N ARG A 399 -17.86 7.46 -10.05
CA ARG A 399 -16.56 7.11 -9.48
C ARG A 399 -16.68 5.92 -8.54
N GLU A 400 -17.77 5.83 -7.77
CA GLU A 400 -18.09 4.68 -6.93
C GLU A 400 -18.27 3.39 -7.77
N ARG A 401 -19.04 3.47 -8.86
CA ARG A 401 -19.20 2.33 -9.79
C ARG A 401 -17.88 1.91 -10.41
N PHE A 402 -17.07 2.86 -10.86
CA PHE A 402 -15.73 2.56 -11.37
C PHE A 402 -14.84 1.92 -10.30
N TYR A 403 -14.89 2.42 -9.07
CA TYR A 403 -14.15 1.86 -7.94
C TYR A 403 -14.49 0.37 -7.76
N LEU A 404 -15.78 0.00 -7.69
CA LEU A 404 -16.16 -1.41 -7.61
C LEU A 404 -15.70 -2.20 -8.83
N ARG A 405 -15.86 -1.67 -10.04
CA ARG A 405 -15.40 -2.32 -11.28
C ARG A 405 -13.91 -2.66 -11.22
N ALA A 406 -13.08 -1.70 -10.82
CA ALA A 406 -11.64 -1.90 -10.69
C ALA A 406 -11.28 -2.94 -9.62
N VAL A 407 -11.95 -2.89 -8.46
CA VAL A 407 -11.71 -3.83 -7.36
C VAL A 407 -12.14 -5.25 -7.77
N LEU A 408 -13.28 -5.44 -8.43
CA LEU A 408 -13.75 -6.75 -8.91
C LEU A 408 -12.86 -7.31 -10.01
N HIS A 409 -12.49 -6.50 -11.00
CA HIS A 409 -11.62 -6.93 -12.09
C HIS A 409 -10.27 -7.42 -11.59
N GLY A 410 -9.70 -6.71 -10.61
CA GLY A 410 -8.41 -7.04 -10.00
C GLY A 410 -8.51 -7.97 -8.79
N HIS A 411 -9.69 -8.53 -8.50
CA HIS A 411 -9.91 -9.45 -7.37
C HIS A 411 -9.45 -8.88 -6.01
N ARG A 412 -9.54 -7.56 -5.82
CA ARG A 412 -9.06 -6.84 -4.61
C ARG A 412 -10.07 -6.82 -3.44
N LEU A 413 -11.19 -7.56 -3.57
CA LEU A 413 -12.09 -7.86 -2.45
C LEU A 413 -11.62 -9.08 -1.63
N PHE A 414 -10.60 -9.79 -2.10
CA PHE A 414 -10.13 -11.03 -1.49
C PHE A 414 -8.73 -10.83 -0.91
N GLY A 415 -8.45 -11.50 0.21
CA GLY A 415 -7.20 -11.38 0.95
C GLY A 415 -7.40 -11.85 2.38
N GLU A 416 -6.87 -11.08 3.33
CA GLU A 416 -6.88 -11.40 4.76
C GLU A 416 -8.30 -11.52 5.36
N LEU A 417 -9.24 -10.69 4.89
CA LEU A 417 -10.61 -10.70 5.38
C LEU A 417 -11.48 -11.67 4.55
N PRO A 418 -12.42 -12.39 5.18
CA PRO A 418 -13.53 -13.01 4.47
C PRO A 418 -14.27 -12.00 3.58
N LEU A 419 -14.69 -12.43 2.39
CA LEU A 419 -15.37 -11.57 1.39
C LEU A 419 -16.51 -10.72 1.97
N SER A 420 -17.39 -11.31 2.78
CA SER A 420 -18.49 -10.59 3.44
C SER A 420 -18.02 -9.42 4.30
N LEU A 421 -16.90 -9.58 5.02
CA LEU A 421 -16.31 -8.52 5.82
C LEU A 421 -15.60 -7.48 4.95
N ALA A 422 -14.90 -7.91 3.89
CA ALA A 422 -14.30 -7.01 2.92
C ALA A 422 -15.36 -6.13 2.21
N LEU A 423 -16.55 -6.68 1.92
CA LEU A 423 -17.68 -5.94 1.36
C LEU A 423 -18.22 -4.87 2.33
N ARG A 424 -18.34 -5.20 3.62
CA ARG A 424 -18.73 -4.21 4.66
C ARG A 424 -17.69 -3.12 4.85
N ASP A 425 -16.42 -3.50 4.91
CA ASP A 425 -15.28 -2.58 4.93
C ASP A 425 -15.35 -1.60 3.75
N ARG A 426 -15.57 -2.07 2.51
CA ARG A 426 -15.71 -1.18 1.35
C ARG A 426 -16.91 -0.25 1.45
N ALA A 427 -18.05 -0.71 1.96
CA ALA A 427 -19.21 0.14 2.20
C ALA A 427 -18.90 1.26 3.20
N VAL A 428 -18.24 0.94 4.32
CA VAL A 428 -17.83 1.93 5.34
C VAL A 428 -16.88 2.96 4.75
N ARG A 429 -15.88 2.53 3.95
CA ARG A 429 -14.95 3.45 3.28
C ARG A 429 -15.66 4.43 2.34
N LEU A 430 -16.68 3.98 1.61
CA LEU A 430 -17.50 4.85 0.76
C LEU A 430 -18.29 5.86 1.60
N VAL A 431 -18.90 5.44 2.71
CA VAL A 431 -19.61 6.35 3.63
C VAL A 431 -18.67 7.42 4.19
N VAL A 432 -17.45 7.03 4.61
CA VAL A 432 -16.43 7.98 5.08
C VAL A 432 -15.99 8.92 3.97
N ALA A 433 -15.77 8.41 2.75
CA ALA A 433 -15.41 9.25 1.61
C ALA A 433 -16.49 10.30 1.27
N ARG A 434 -17.77 9.96 1.42
CA ARG A 434 -18.92 10.89 1.26
C ARG A 434 -18.93 12.02 2.30
N ALA A 435 -18.43 11.77 3.51
CA ALA A 435 -18.36 12.79 4.56
C ALA A 435 -17.17 13.76 4.41
N LEU A 436 -16.10 13.34 3.73
CA LEU A 436 -14.84 14.12 3.65
C LEU A 436 -14.97 15.54 3.06
N PRO A 437 -15.78 15.84 2.02
CA PRO A 437 -15.90 17.21 1.50
C PRO A 437 -16.37 18.22 2.53
N ALA A 438 -17.28 17.83 3.44
CA ALA A 438 -17.73 18.71 4.51
C ALA A 438 -16.58 19.02 5.48
N ILE A 439 -15.75 18.01 5.79
CA ILE A 439 -14.53 18.20 6.58
C ILE A 439 -13.55 19.11 5.86
N PHE A 440 -13.29 18.90 4.56
CA PHE A 440 -12.40 19.73 3.75
C PHE A 440 -12.84 21.19 3.73
N ALA A 441 -14.14 21.44 3.54
CA ALA A 441 -14.69 22.79 3.59
C ALA A 441 -14.50 23.44 4.97
N THR A 442 -14.74 22.68 6.04
CA THR A 442 -14.63 23.16 7.43
C THR A 442 -13.20 23.59 7.78
N VAL A 443 -12.20 22.84 7.32
CA VAL A 443 -10.78 23.11 7.61
C VAL A 443 -10.08 23.95 6.54
N GLY A 444 -10.80 24.38 5.49
CA GLY A 444 -10.23 25.12 4.37
C GLY A 444 -9.17 24.34 3.58
N ALA A 445 -9.34 23.01 3.42
CA ALA A 445 -8.39 22.17 2.70
C ALA A 445 -8.41 22.50 1.19
N SER A 446 -7.23 22.76 0.63
CA SER A 446 -7.04 23.15 -0.77
C SER A 446 -6.13 22.19 -1.55
N ASP A 447 -5.81 21.03 -0.97
CA ASP A 447 -4.95 20.05 -1.63
C ASP A 447 -5.64 19.41 -2.85
N PRO A 448 -4.99 19.27 -4.02
CA PRO A 448 -5.59 18.60 -5.17
C PRO A 448 -6.10 17.18 -4.88
N ALA A 449 -5.51 16.48 -3.91
CA ALA A 449 -5.98 15.14 -3.51
C ALA A 449 -7.39 15.15 -2.88
N CYS A 450 -7.85 16.29 -2.35
CA CYS A 450 -9.19 16.45 -1.78
C CYS A 450 -10.31 16.33 -2.83
N ALA A 451 -10.00 16.45 -4.12
CA ALA A 451 -10.98 16.28 -5.20
C ALA A 451 -11.47 14.84 -5.35
N GLU A 452 -10.71 13.85 -4.86
CA GLU A 452 -10.98 12.43 -5.04
C GLU A 452 -10.93 11.69 -3.68
N PRO A 453 -11.90 11.91 -2.79
CA PRO A 453 -11.86 11.41 -1.41
C PRO A 453 -11.83 9.89 -1.30
N ILE A 454 -12.44 9.15 -2.24
CA ILE A 454 -12.34 7.68 -2.30
C ILE A 454 -10.87 7.27 -2.43
N ALA A 455 -10.11 7.92 -3.32
CA ALA A 455 -8.70 7.60 -3.52
C ALA A 455 -7.86 7.92 -2.28
N LEU A 456 -8.19 9.01 -1.58
CA LEU A 456 -7.52 9.38 -0.34
C LEU A 456 -7.76 8.34 0.77
N VAL A 457 -9.00 7.92 0.97
CA VAL A 457 -9.36 6.87 1.93
C VAL A 457 -8.60 5.59 1.60
N GLU A 458 -8.70 5.10 0.37
CA GLU A 458 -8.03 3.88 -0.08
C GLU A 458 -6.51 3.92 0.11
N ALA A 459 -5.87 5.05 -0.20
CA ALA A 459 -4.43 5.22 0.02
C ALA A 459 -4.08 5.09 1.51
N MET A 460 -4.88 5.68 2.40
CA MET A 460 -4.65 5.60 3.85
C MET A 460 -4.91 4.20 4.42
N MET A 461 -5.89 3.48 3.87
CA MET A 461 -6.16 2.09 4.25
C MET A 461 -4.93 1.22 4.05
N ARG A 462 -4.35 1.21 2.84
CA ARG A 462 -3.21 0.34 2.53
C ARG A 462 -1.86 0.89 3.01
N ALA A 463 -1.57 2.16 2.77
CA ALA A 463 -0.22 2.70 2.99
C ALA A 463 0.08 2.97 4.46
N TYR A 464 -0.96 3.16 5.28
CA TYR A 464 -0.84 3.51 6.70
C TYR A 464 -1.54 2.52 7.62
N GLY A 465 -1.97 1.38 7.07
CA GLY A 465 -2.55 0.26 7.81
C GLY A 465 -3.80 0.64 8.58
N LEU A 466 -4.61 1.57 8.06
CA LEU A 466 -5.91 1.88 8.67
C LEU A 466 -6.90 0.73 8.47
N ASP A 467 -6.72 -0.10 7.43
CA ASP A 467 -7.56 -1.25 7.08
C ASP A 467 -7.72 -2.31 8.19
N ALA A 468 -6.73 -2.45 9.07
CA ALA A 468 -6.80 -3.38 10.20
C ALA A 468 -7.96 -3.12 11.19
N TYR A 469 -8.61 -1.94 11.14
CA TYR A 469 -9.83 -1.68 11.94
C TYR A 469 -10.95 -2.72 11.66
N ALA A 470 -11.02 -3.25 10.44
CA ALA A 470 -12.01 -4.23 10.05
C ALA A 470 -11.82 -5.57 10.80
N GLY A 471 -10.58 -5.93 11.12
CA GLY A 471 -10.28 -7.10 11.95
C GLY A 471 -10.67 -6.89 13.41
N GLU A 472 -10.40 -5.70 13.95
CA GLU A 472 -10.75 -5.31 15.32
C GLU A 472 -12.28 -5.43 15.58
N VAL A 473 -13.12 -5.04 14.61
CA VAL A 473 -14.58 -5.19 14.69
C VAL A 473 -15.04 -6.66 14.76
N VAL A 474 -14.27 -7.58 14.20
CA VAL A 474 -14.60 -9.01 14.18
C VAL A 474 -14.20 -9.67 15.49
N GLU A 475 -13.06 -9.28 16.07
CA GLU A 475 -12.56 -9.83 17.33
C GLU A 475 -13.44 -9.44 18.54
N GLU A 476 -14.18 -8.33 18.45
CA GLU A 476 -15.09 -7.86 19.50
C GLU A 476 -16.49 -8.51 19.48
N ARG A 477 -16.82 -9.30 18.44
CA ARG A 477 -18.12 -9.97 18.26
C ARG A 477 -18.06 -11.45 18.59
#